data_AF-A0A7T1HJG3-F1
#
_entry.id   AF-A0A7T1HJG3-F1
#
_cell.length_a   1.000
_cell.length_b   1.000
_cell.length_c   1.000
_cell.angle_alpha   90.00
_cell.angle_beta   90.00
_cell.angle_gamma   90.00
#
_symmetry.space_group_name_H-M   'P 1'
#
loop_
_entity.id
_entity.type
_entity.pdbx_description
1 polymer ?
#
loop_
_entity_poly.entity_id
_entity_poly.type
_entity_poly.pdbx_seq_one_letter_code
_entity_poly.pdbx_strand_id
1 'polypeptide(L)'
;MSWLISDGYVRQVTWNEDAELITLMLWGPGDLILGTQANFECRNETSTLSPASLEGHEPTDNELLEALKRQISRSMEIMRISRIRKADVRLLTMLRWLAAQFGRVNSLGHSLSLEDMNLTHQVIAELTGLTRVTVTKGLNKYKSLGQAILMTHGDLLLPHRPEAGLITQAVVMQPWASPSSAG
;
A
#
# COMPACT_ATOMS: atom_id res chain seq x y z
N MET A 1 24.67 -8.12 -2.65
CA MET A 1 23.64 -8.59 -3.59
C MET A 1 22.40 -7.73 -3.39
N SER A 2 21.90 -7.16 -4.48
CA SER A 2 20.65 -6.39 -4.51
C SER A 2 19.60 -7.16 -5.31
N TRP A 3 18.34 -6.87 -5.07
CA TRP A 3 17.22 -7.57 -5.69
C TRP A 3 16.28 -6.58 -6.36
N LEU A 4 16.03 -6.76 -7.66
CA LEU A 4 15.00 -6.01 -8.38
C LEU A 4 13.68 -6.76 -8.28
N ILE A 5 12.60 -6.04 -7.94
CA ILE A 5 11.26 -6.63 -7.89
C ILE A 5 10.62 -6.50 -9.27
N SER A 6 10.37 -7.62 -9.93
CA SER A 6 9.66 -7.62 -11.22
C SER A 6 8.15 -7.71 -11.04
N ASP A 7 7.68 -8.41 -10.00
CA ASP A 7 6.27 -8.50 -9.64
C ASP A 7 6.06 -8.71 -8.13
N GLY A 8 4.90 -8.33 -7.63
CA GLY A 8 4.50 -8.45 -6.23
C GLY A 8 5.08 -7.37 -5.31
N TYR A 9 4.84 -7.55 -4.01
CA TYR A 9 5.19 -6.55 -2.99
C TYR A 9 5.99 -7.18 -1.86
N VAL A 10 6.98 -6.43 -1.38
CA VAL A 10 7.89 -6.85 -0.32
C VAL A 10 7.88 -5.80 0.79
N ARG A 11 8.10 -6.24 2.03
CA ARG A 11 8.15 -5.35 3.18
C ARG A 11 9.34 -5.65 4.08
N GLN A 12 9.77 -4.63 4.81
CA GLN A 12 10.69 -4.80 5.93
C GLN A 12 9.89 -4.64 7.22
N VAL A 13 10.09 -5.57 8.14
CA VAL A 13 9.39 -5.61 9.43
C VAL A 13 10.37 -5.67 10.59
N THR A 14 9.89 -5.24 11.74
CA THR A 14 10.51 -5.47 13.06
C THR A 14 9.41 -5.84 14.07
N TRP A 15 9.77 -6.02 15.33
CA TRP A 15 8.85 -6.33 16.41
C TRP A 15 8.95 -5.26 17.50
N ASN A 16 7.81 -4.93 18.12
CA ASN A 16 7.81 -4.16 19.37
C ASN A 16 8.09 -5.07 20.58
N GLU A 17 8.08 -4.48 21.78
CA GLU A 17 8.27 -5.19 23.05
C GLU A 17 7.21 -6.26 23.31
N ASP A 18 6.01 -6.10 22.73
CA ASP A 18 4.89 -7.04 22.81
C ASP A 18 4.94 -8.14 21.72
N ALA A 19 6.05 -8.24 20.97
CA ALA A 19 6.23 -9.13 19.83
C ALA A 19 5.20 -8.95 18.69
N GLU A 20 4.56 -7.78 18.61
CA GLU A 20 3.74 -7.40 17.46
C GLU A 20 4.61 -6.90 16.32
N LEU A 21 4.26 -7.28 15.10
CA LEU A 21 4.95 -6.84 13.89
C LEU A 21 4.72 -5.34 13.66
N ILE A 22 5.79 -4.65 13.29
CA ILE A 22 5.78 -3.27 12.80
C ILE A 22 6.34 -3.30 11.39
N THR A 23 5.61 -2.76 10.42
CA THR A 23 6.14 -2.59 9.06
C THR A 23 6.93 -1.28 8.98
N LEU A 24 8.22 -1.38 8.68
CA LEU A 24 9.15 -0.27 8.54
C LEU A 24 9.11 0.33 7.13
N MET A 25 9.02 -0.53 6.12
CA MET A 25 9.09 -0.14 4.70
C MET A 25 8.33 -1.10 3.79
N LEU A 26 8.02 -0.60 2.59
CA LEU A 26 7.37 -1.32 1.50
C LEU A 26 8.10 -1.06 0.17
N TRP A 27 8.17 -2.10 -0.64
CA TRP A 27 8.65 -2.09 -2.01
C TRP A 27 7.65 -2.79 -2.92
N GLY A 28 7.58 -2.33 -4.16
CA GLY A 28 6.77 -2.94 -5.21
C GLY A 28 7.55 -3.06 -6.53
N PRO A 29 6.86 -3.36 -7.64
CA PRO A 29 7.49 -3.56 -8.93
C PRO A 29 8.36 -2.38 -9.36
N GLY A 30 9.56 -2.68 -9.86
CA GLY A 30 10.58 -1.71 -10.27
C GLY A 30 11.39 -1.10 -9.13
N ASP A 31 11.08 -1.41 -7.86
CA ASP A 31 11.94 -1.01 -6.76
C ASP A 31 13.11 -1.99 -6.59
N LEU A 32 14.25 -1.43 -6.17
CA LEU A 32 15.47 -2.18 -5.86
C LEU A 32 15.59 -2.33 -4.34
N ILE A 33 15.62 -3.58 -3.87
CA ILE A 33 15.95 -3.92 -2.50
C ILE A 33 17.48 -3.98 -2.41
N LEU A 34 18.04 -2.99 -1.74
CA LEU A 34 19.45 -2.95 -1.41
C LEU A 34 19.70 -3.95 -0.28
N GLY A 35 20.58 -4.93 -0.52
CA GLY A 35 20.99 -5.88 0.52
C GLY A 35 21.46 -5.14 1.77
N THR A 36 21.08 -5.64 2.95
CA THR A 36 21.34 -4.96 4.23
C THR A 36 22.84 -4.93 4.52
N GLN A 37 23.51 -3.82 4.21
CA GLN A 37 24.87 -3.55 4.72
C GLN A 37 24.85 -2.68 5.97
N ALA A 38 23.68 -2.13 6.33
CA ALA A 38 23.52 -1.35 7.54
C ALA A 38 23.34 -2.28 8.75
N ASN A 39 24.30 -2.22 9.68
CA ASN A 39 24.15 -2.80 11.01
C ASN A 39 23.16 -1.95 11.81
N PHE A 40 21.90 -2.35 11.83
CA PHE A 40 20.92 -1.81 12.75
C PHE A 40 20.99 -2.60 14.07
N GLU A 41 20.96 -1.92 15.21
CA GLU A 41 20.79 -2.57 16.52
C GLU A 41 19.42 -3.25 16.63
N CYS A 42 18.44 -2.73 15.89
CA CYS A 42 17.09 -3.27 15.84
C CYS A 42 17.01 -4.46 14.86
N ARG A 43 16.61 -5.63 15.38
CA ARG A 43 16.32 -6.82 14.57
C ARG A 43 15.22 -6.49 13.57
N ASN A 44 15.49 -6.72 12.29
CA ASN A 44 14.53 -6.54 11.23
C ASN A 44 14.64 -7.71 10.24
N GLU A 45 13.53 -7.99 9.55
CA GLU A 45 13.44 -9.03 8.54
C GLU A 45 12.73 -8.50 7.29
N THR A 46 13.19 -8.96 6.13
CA THR A 46 12.53 -8.69 4.85
C THR A 46 11.65 -9.87 4.49
N SER A 47 10.37 -9.62 4.23
CA SER A 47 9.39 -10.66 3.90
C SER A 47 8.52 -10.23 2.72
N THR A 48 8.10 -11.19 1.91
CA THR A 48 7.12 -10.96 0.84
C THR A 48 5.75 -10.68 1.43
N LEU A 49 5.12 -9.59 0.99
CA LEU A 49 3.77 -9.23 1.41
C LEU A 49 2.72 -9.91 0.52
N SER A 50 3.00 -10.03 -0.78
CA SER A 50 2.27 -10.84 -1.76
C SER A 50 3.24 -11.80 -2.46
N PRO A 51 2.78 -12.80 -3.24
CA PRO A 51 3.66 -13.57 -4.12
C PRO A 51 4.52 -12.61 -4.96
N ALA A 52 5.84 -12.73 -4.87
CA ALA A 52 6.77 -11.78 -5.46
C ALA A 52 7.83 -12.48 -6.31
N SER A 53 8.17 -11.86 -7.43
CA SER A 53 9.25 -12.27 -8.32
C SER A 53 10.44 -11.32 -8.14
N LEU A 54 11.59 -11.90 -7.81
CA LEU A 54 12.80 -11.19 -7.43
C LEU A 54 13.95 -11.65 -8.32
N GLU A 55 14.68 -10.69 -8.87
CA GLU A 55 15.83 -10.94 -9.74
C GLU A 55 17.10 -10.38 -9.08
N GLY A 56 18.16 -11.17 -9.06
CA GLY A 56 19.47 -10.68 -8.62
C GLY A 56 19.94 -9.59 -9.57
N HIS A 57 20.21 -8.40 -9.03
CA HIS A 57 20.57 -7.22 -9.82
C HIS A 57 21.85 -6.60 -9.29
N GLU A 58 22.77 -6.30 -10.21
CA GLU A 58 23.98 -5.51 -9.91
C GLU A 58 23.72 -4.07 -10.37
N PRO A 59 23.28 -3.18 -9.46
CA PRO A 59 22.85 -1.84 -9.83
C PRO A 59 24.03 -0.98 -10.26
N THR A 60 23.78 -0.11 -11.23
CA THR A 60 24.68 1.01 -11.51
C THR A 60 24.68 2.00 -10.34
N ASP A 61 25.71 2.84 -10.24
CA ASP A 61 25.78 3.89 -9.20
C ASP A 61 24.56 4.81 -9.21
N ASN A 62 24.01 5.09 -10.40
CA ASN A 62 22.82 5.93 -10.53
C ASN A 62 21.55 5.22 -10.03
N GLU A 63 21.37 3.94 -10.34
CA GLU A 63 20.25 3.14 -9.82
C GLU A 63 20.33 3.01 -8.29
N LEU A 64 21.54 2.80 -7.76
CA LEU A 64 21.78 2.77 -6.32
C LEU A 64 21.41 4.09 -5.66
N LEU A 65 21.85 5.22 -6.22
CA LEU A 65 21.54 6.55 -5.70
C LEU A 65 20.03 6.83 -5.71
N GLU A 66 19.33 6.51 -6.80
CA GLU A 66 17.88 6.71 -6.90
C GLU A 66 17.10 5.78 -5.95
N ALA A 67 17.54 4.53 -5.78
CA ALA A 67 16.97 3.60 -4.81
C ALA A 67 17.13 4.14 -3.38
N LEU A 68 18.32 4.64 -3.01
CA LEU A 68 18.57 5.25 -1.70
C LEU A 68 17.72 6.50 -1.46
N LYS A 69 17.63 7.41 -2.43
CA LYS A 69 16.78 8.61 -2.33
C LYS A 69 15.32 8.23 -2.11
N ARG A 70 14.82 7.26 -2.88
CA ARG A 70 13.45 6.76 -2.77
C ARG A 70 13.20 6.12 -1.40
N GLN A 71 14.12 5.28 -0.92
CA GLN A 71 14.06 4.65 0.39
C GLN A 71 14.03 5.69 1.52
N ILE A 72 14.90 6.69 1.49
CA ILE A 72 14.95 7.77 2.48
C ILE A 72 13.63 8.56 2.45
N SER A 73 13.17 8.97 1.26
CA SER A 73 11.92 9.72 1.10
C SER A 73 10.72 8.94 1.66
N ARG A 74 10.55 7.67 1.26
CA ARG A 74 9.44 6.83 1.74
C ARG A 74 9.50 6.59 3.25
N SER A 75 10.69 6.35 3.80
CA SER A 75 10.87 6.16 5.24
C SER A 75 10.45 7.40 6.03
N MET A 76 10.85 8.59 5.57
CA MET A 76 10.45 9.86 6.19
C MET A 76 8.94 10.08 6.11
N GLU A 77 8.31 9.73 4.99
CA GLU A 77 6.86 9.84 4.81
C GLU A 77 6.10 8.90 5.77
N ILE A 78 6.48 7.62 5.86
CA ILE A 78 5.90 6.67 6.80
C ILE A 78 6.05 7.17 8.24
N MET A 79 7.26 7.63 8.61
CA MET A 79 7.53 8.19 9.94
C MET A 79 6.70 9.46 10.24
N ARG A 80 6.50 10.34 9.25
CA ARG A 80 5.66 11.53 9.41
C ARG A 80 4.21 11.12 9.65
N ILE A 81 3.69 10.19 8.85
CA ILE A 81 2.31 9.71 8.94
C ILE A 81 2.07 9.02 10.29
N SER A 82 3.00 8.15 10.74
CA SER A 82 2.87 7.44 12.02
C SER A 82 2.78 8.37 13.24
N ARG A 83 3.26 9.61 13.13
CA ARG A 83 3.16 10.64 14.19
C ARG A 83 1.84 11.41 14.21
N ILE A 84 0.93 11.21 13.25
CA ILE A 84 -0.38 11.88 13.24
C ILE A 84 -1.20 11.39 14.44
N ARG A 85 -1.54 12.26 15.39
CA ARG A 85 -2.19 11.86 16.65
C ARG A 85 -3.60 11.29 16.49
N LYS A 86 -4.40 11.84 15.57
CA LYS A 86 -5.77 11.37 15.31
C LYS A 86 -5.71 10.08 14.50
N ALA A 87 -6.14 8.97 15.10
CA ALA A 87 -6.04 7.63 14.50
C ALA A 87 -6.77 7.52 13.16
N ASP A 88 -7.95 8.15 13.04
CA ASP A 88 -8.67 8.18 11.77
C ASP A 88 -7.85 8.94 10.72
N VAL A 89 -7.48 10.20 10.97
CA VAL A 89 -6.67 11.00 10.04
C VAL A 89 -5.39 10.26 9.63
N ARG A 90 -4.72 9.58 10.57
CA ARG A 90 -3.53 8.75 10.29
C ARG A 90 -3.83 7.65 9.28
N LEU A 91 -4.89 6.88 9.51
CA LEU A 91 -5.30 5.79 8.62
C LEU A 91 -5.57 6.31 7.20
N LEU A 92 -6.39 7.35 7.06
CA LEU A 92 -6.71 7.90 5.73
C LEU A 92 -5.48 8.45 5.03
N THR A 93 -4.59 9.12 5.77
CA THR A 93 -3.34 9.65 5.22
C THR A 93 -2.43 8.53 4.75
N MET A 94 -2.31 7.44 5.51
CA MET A 94 -1.53 6.28 5.11
C MET A 94 -2.10 5.63 3.84
N LEU A 95 -3.41 5.40 3.78
CA LEU A 95 -4.05 4.82 2.60
C LEU A 95 -3.84 5.68 1.34
N ARG A 96 -3.97 7.00 1.46
CA ARG A 96 -3.71 7.93 0.35
C ARG A 96 -2.25 7.89 -0.09
N TRP A 97 -1.32 7.83 0.86
CA TRP A 97 0.09 7.71 0.55
C TRP A 97 0.40 6.39 -0.17
N LEU A 98 -0.11 5.25 0.33
CA LEU A 98 0.04 3.95 -0.35
C LEU A 98 -0.52 3.98 -1.77
N ALA A 99 -1.71 4.55 -1.95
CA ALA A 99 -2.33 4.67 -3.27
C ALA A 99 -1.55 5.57 -4.23
N ALA A 100 -0.86 6.61 -3.71
CA ALA A 100 0.03 7.43 -4.52
C ALA A 100 1.35 6.74 -4.86
N GLN A 101 1.84 5.83 -4.01
CA GLN A 101 3.10 5.10 -4.24
C GLN A 101 2.92 3.85 -5.12
N PHE A 102 1.85 3.09 -4.90
CA PHE A 102 1.65 1.75 -5.48
C PHE A 102 0.34 1.60 -6.24
N GLY A 103 -0.55 2.58 -6.12
CA GLY A 103 -1.86 2.56 -6.75
C GLY A 103 -1.87 3.16 -8.16
N ARG A 104 -3.06 3.19 -8.75
CA ARG A 104 -3.31 3.81 -10.07
C ARG A 104 -3.97 5.16 -9.88
N VAL A 105 -3.50 6.17 -10.60
CA VAL A 105 -4.10 7.50 -10.62
C VAL A 105 -5.10 7.59 -11.76
N ASN A 106 -6.29 8.10 -11.47
CA ASN A 106 -7.29 8.44 -12.49
C ASN A 106 -7.96 9.78 -12.14
N SER A 107 -8.92 10.22 -12.97
CA SER A 107 -9.62 11.49 -12.78
C SER A 107 -10.45 11.57 -11.49
N LEU A 108 -10.85 10.44 -10.92
CA LEU A 108 -11.66 10.35 -9.70
C LEU A 108 -10.79 10.37 -8.43
N GLY A 109 -9.56 9.86 -8.53
CA GLY A 109 -8.63 9.78 -7.41
C GLY A 109 -7.55 8.72 -7.59
N HIS A 110 -7.15 8.12 -6.47
CA HIS A 110 -6.18 7.03 -6.46
C HIS A 110 -6.89 5.71 -6.16
N SER A 111 -6.70 4.70 -7.00
CA SER A 111 -7.13 3.32 -6.69
C SER A 111 -5.97 2.54 -6.08
N LEU A 112 -6.22 1.88 -4.96
CA LEU A 112 -5.27 1.01 -4.27
C LEU A 112 -5.81 -0.41 -4.23
N SER A 113 -5.13 -1.35 -4.88
CA SER A 113 -5.50 -2.77 -4.81
C SER A 113 -5.18 -3.33 -3.44
N LEU A 114 -6.20 -3.69 -2.66
CA LEU A 114 -6.01 -4.34 -1.36
C LEU A 114 -5.68 -5.81 -1.50
N GLU A 115 -6.13 -6.45 -2.58
CA GLU A 115 -5.96 -7.87 -2.85
C GLU A 115 -4.57 -8.16 -3.44
N ASP A 116 -4.16 -7.45 -4.50
CA ASP A 116 -2.86 -7.68 -5.16
C ASP A 116 -1.69 -7.40 -4.20
N MET A 117 -1.84 -6.38 -3.36
CA MET A 117 -0.86 -6.03 -2.34
C MET A 117 -1.02 -6.83 -1.05
N ASN A 118 -2.04 -7.69 -0.92
CA ASN A 118 -2.38 -8.40 0.31
C ASN A 118 -2.44 -7.47 1.55
N LEU A 119 -3.02 -6.27 1.37
CA LEU A 119 -3.18 -5.26 2.41
C LEU A 119 -4.37 -5.60 3.31
N THR A 120 -4.20 -6.65 4.11
CA THR A 120 -5.16 -6.99 5.15
C THR A 120 -5.29 -5.87 6.18
N HIS A 121 -6.40 -5.84 6.92
CA HIS A 121 -6.55 -4.86 8.02
C HIS A 121 -5.44 -4.97 9.06
N GLN A 122 -4.84 -6.15 9.22
CA GLN A 122 -3.71 -6.36 10.11
C GLN A 122 -2.44 -5.70 9.55
N VAL A 123 -2.10 -5.91 8.28
CA VAL A 123 -0.95 -5.24 7.64
C VAL A 123 -1.09 -3.72 7.68
N ILE A 124 -2.29 -3.19 7.45
CA ILE A 124 -2.56 -1.75 7.56
C ILE A 124 -2.38 -1.26 9.01
N ALA A 125 -2.75 -2.08 10.00
CA ALA A 125 -2.55 -1.78 11.42
C ALA A 125 -1.05 -1.67 11.75
N GLU A 126 -0.24 -2.62 11.26
CA GLU A 126 1.21 -2.66 11.40
C GLU A 126 1.91 -1.46 10.74
N LEU A 127 1.41 -1.00 9.57
CA LEU A 127 1.92 0.19 8.87
C LEU A 127 1.59 1.50 9.61
N THR A 128 0.42 1.56 10.24
CA THR A 128 -0.09 2.80 10.86
C THR A 128 0.22 2.90 12.36
N GLY A 129 0.67 1.82 12.98
CA GLY A 129 0.77 1.73 14.44
C GLY A 129 -0.59 1.87 15.11
N LEU A 130 -1.65 1.37 14.47
CA LEU A 130 -3.00 1.30 15.01
C LEU A 130 -3.33 -0.16 15.31
N THR A 131 -4.46 -0.42 15.99
CA THR A 131 -4.97 -1.79 16.14
C THR A 131 -5.81 -2.18 14.93
N ARG A 132 -5.87 -3.49 14.60
CA ARG A 132 -6.77 -4.03 13.55
C ARG A 132 -8.23 -3.60 13.71
N VAL A 133 -8.71 -3.52 14.95
CA VAL A 133 -10.08 -3.06 15.26
C VAL A 133 -10.25 -1.58 14.87
N THR A 134 -9.26 -0.75 15.18
CA THR A 134 -9.26 0.68 14.81
C THR A 134 -9.24 0.85 13.30
N VAL A 135 -8.42 0.08 12.59
CA VAL A 135 -8.38 0.06 11.12
C VAL A 135 -9.73 -0.33 10.54
N THR A 136 -10.33 -1.42 11.03
CA THR A 136 -11.64 -1.89 10.56
C THR A 136 -12.73 -0.84 10.75
N LYS A 137 -12.80 -0.23 11.94
CA LYS A 137 -13.78 0.85 12.24
C LYS A 137 -13.54 2.08 11.37
N GLY A 138 -12.28 2.47 11.18
CA GLY A 138 -11.90 3.62 10.36
C GLY A 138 -12.26 3.42 8.88
N LEU A 139 -11.94 2.26 8.30
CA LEU A 139 -12.31 1.92 6.92
C LEU A 139 -13.82 1.96 6.70
N ASN A 140 -14.60 1.38 7.63
CA ASN A 140 -16.06 1.42 7.54
C ASN A 140 -16.61 2.85 7.63
N LYS A 141 -16.05 3.68 8.53
CA LYS A 141 -16.37 5.10 8.62
C LYS A 141 -16.07 5.81 7.29
N TYR A 142 -14.91 5.58 6.68
CA TYR A 142 -14.56 6.20 5.40
C TYR A 142 -15.45 5.78 4.24
N LYS A 143 -15.86 4.51 4.21
CA LYS A 143 -16.85 4.03 3.26
C LYS A 143 -18.19 4.74 3.43
N SER A 144 -18.68 4.89 4.67
CA SER A 144 -19.93 5.61 4.94
C SER A 144 -19.89 7.10 4.58
N LEU A 145 -18.70 7.72 4.65
CA LEU A 145 -18.50 9.14 4.36
C LEU A 145 -18.11 9.43 2.89
N GLY A 146 -18.04 8.39 2.03
CA GLY A 146 -17.58 8.55 0.64
C GLY A 146 -16.11 8.98 0.50
N GLN A 147 -15.30 8.77 1.55
CA GLN A 147 -13.87 9.08 1.56
C GLN A 147 -13.01 7.89 1.09
N ALA A 148 -13.60 6.70 1.03
CA ALA A 148 -13.04 5.50 0.42
C ALA A 148 -14.20 4.69 -0.19
N ILE A 149 -14.04 4.19 -1.41
CA ILE A 149 -15.07 3.42 -2.12
C ILE A 149 -14.47 2.08 -2.50
N LEU A 150 -15.14 0.98 -2.14
CA LEU A 150 -14.72 -0.35 -2.59
C LEU A 150 -15.24 -0.55 -4.02
N MET A 151 -14.32 -0.76 -4.94
CA MET A 151 -14.60 -1.00 -6.35
C MET A 151 -14.75 -2.51 -6.62
N THR A 152 -15.23 -2.86 -7.81
CA THR A 152 -15.16 -4.24 -8.32
C THR A 152 -13.71 -4.72 -8.31
N HIS A 153 -13.49 -5.96 -7.85
CA HIS A 153 -12.17 -6.63 -7.70
C HIS A 153 -11.33 -6.24 -6.46
N GLY A 154 -11.94 -5.65 -5.42
CA GLY A 154 -11.24 -5.45 -4.14
C GLY A 154 -10.38 -4.18 -4.05
N ASP A 155 -10.35 -3.40 -5.13
CA ASP A 155 -9.72 -2.08 -5.20
C ASP A 155 -10.40 -1.06 -4.27
N LEU A 156 -9.60 -0.27 -3.56
CA LEU A 156 -10.04 0.85 -2.74
C LEU A 156 -9.77 2.17 -3.46
N LEU A 157 -10.83 2.81 -3.98
CA LEU A 157 -10.76 4.14 -4.54
C LEU A 157 -10.78 5.20 -3.42
N LEU A 158 -9.77 6.07 -3.42
CA LEU A 158 -9.63 7.23 -2.53
C LEU A 158 -9.81 8.51 -3.35
N PRO A 159 -11.01 9.10 -3.35
CA PRO A 159 -11.31 10.21 -4.24
C PRO A 159 -10.60 11.50 -3.83
N HIS A 160 -10.33 12.36 -4.82
CA HIS A 160 -9.72 13.67 -4.59
C HIS A 160 -10.62 14.58 -3.73
N ARG A 161 -11.94 14.46 -3.90
CA ARG A 161 -12.96 15.09 -3.06
C ARG A 161 -13.85 14.01 -2.45
N PRO A 162 -14.25 14.11 -1.17
CA PRO A 162 -15.24 13.19 -0.61
C PRO A 162 -16.54 13.30 -1.41
N GLU A 163 -17.01 12.21 -1.99
CA GLU A 163 -18.25 12.20 -2.76
C GLU A 163 -19.36 11.52 -1.96
N ALA A 164 -20.21 12.33 -1.33
CA ALA A 164 -21.46 11.88 -0.71
C ALA A 164 -22.48 11.57 -1.82
N GLY A 165 -22.33 10.47 -2.56
CA GLY A 165 -23.32 10.08 -3.57
C GLY A 165 -22.98 9.00 -4.59
N LEU A 166 -21.72 8.55 -4.72
CA LEU A 166 -21.33 7.61 -5.79
C LEU A 166 -21.62 6.12 -5.53
N ILE A 167 -22.32 5.77 -4.45
CA ILE A 167 -22.68 4.36 -4.16
C ILE A 167 -23.46 3.73 -5.33
N THR A 168 -24.08 4.54 -6.20
CA THR A 168 -24.85 4.07 -7.36
C THR A 168 -24.04 3.93 -8.66
N GLN A 169 -22.86 4.54 -8.81
CA GLN A 169 -22.10 4.48 -10.09
C GLN A 169 -21.03 3.38 -10.14
N ALA A 170 -20.47 2.95 -9.00
CA ALA A 170 -19.49 1.86 -8.97
C ALA A 170 -20.10 0.49 -9.36
N VAL A 171 -21.44 0.36 -9.33
CA VAL A 171 -22.17 -0.84 -9.76
C VAL A 171 -22.56 -0.77 -11.25
N VAL A 172 -22.43 0.39 -11.91
CA VAL A 172 -22.98 0.64 -13.26
C VAL A 172 -21.89 0.89 -14.30
N MET A 173 -20.74 0.22 -14.18
CA MET A 173 -19.81 0.07 -15.31
C MET A 173 -19.54 -1.41 -15.60
N GLN A 174 -20.60 -2.13 -15.99
CA GLN A 174 -20.75 -2.83 -17.30
C GLN A 174 -21.98 -3.75 -17.29
N PRO A 175 -22.98 -3.56 -18.18
CA PRO A 175 -23.86 -4.64 -18.58
C PRO A 175 -23.21 -5.41 -19.75
N TRP A 176 -22.91 -6.68 -19.50
CA TRP A 176 -23.26 -7.79 -20.38
C TRP A 176 -23.12 -7.55 -21.89
N ALA A 177 -22.00 -8.01 -22.46
CA ALA A 177 -21.98 -8.43 -23.86
C ALA A 177 -22.34 -9.93 -23.90
N SER A 178 -23.58 -10.26 -24.27
CA SER A 178 -23.93 -11.62 -24.70
C SER A 178 -23.36 -11.89 -26.09
N PRO A 179 -23.01 -13.15 -26.40
CA PRO A 179 -22.52 -13.52 -27.72
C PRO A 179 -23.66 -13.43 -28.74
N SER A 180 -23.46 -12.63 -29.78
CA SER A 180 -24.32 -12.63 -30.96
C SER A 180 -24.21 -13.99 -31.66
N SER A 181 -25.26 -14.78 -31.54
CA SER A 181 -25.60 -15.84 -32.48
C SER A 181 -26.38 -15.20 -33.63
N ALA A 182 -25.85 -15.28 -34.85
CA ALA A 182 -26.62 -15.13 -36.09
C ALA A 182 -25.78 -15.60 -37.29
N GLY A 183 -26.33 -16.57 -38.04
CA GLY A 183 -26.01 -16.81 -39.45
C GLY A 183 -25.10 -18.00 -39.71
#